data_AF-A0A1R4ECZ9-F1
#
_entry.id   AF-A0A1R4ECZ9-F1
#
_cell.length_a   1.000
_cell.length_b   1.000
_cell.length_c   1.000
_cell.angle_alpha   90.00
_cell.angle_beta   90.00
_cell.angle_gamma   90.00
#
_symmetry.space_group_name_H-M   'P 1'
#
loop_
_entity.id
_entity.type
_entity.pdbx_description
1 polymer ?
#
loop_
_entity_poly.entity_id
_entity_poly.type
_entity_poly.pdbx_seq_one_letter_code
_entity_poly.pdbx_strand_id
1 'polypeptide(L)'
;MGDKLTIKQTQKWANKLATAQRAKNKKRVKAIHAKIKNTRLDLIHKFTTKLVKDNSLIVVGEVKSRSFTNSMTKLAKSTYDAGWFELKRQLEYKCKHAGCQFEIVNESYTTQTCSCCLKISDSSPRGRAGLRIRGWRCAECGTWHDRDMNAAKNILAVGLDRLAVGIPSVSRGEEVKD
;
A
#
# COMPACT_ATOMS: atom_id res chain seq x y z
N MET A 1 12.39 -6.81 -10.31
CA MET A 1 10.97 -7.17 -10.50
C MET A 1 10.35 -7.28 -9.12
N GLY A 2 9.23 -6.61 -8.87
CA GLY A 2 8.45 -6.74 -7.64
C GLY A 2 7.09 -7.36 -7.94
N ASP A 3 6.55 -8.16 -7.01
CA ASP A 3 5.26 -8.81 -7.18
C ASP A 3 4.13 -7.78 -7.26
N LYS A 4 3.26 -7.92 -8.26
CA LYS A 4 2.16 -6.97 -8.51
C LYS A 4 0.80 -7.62 -8.32
N LEU A 5 0.07 -7.16 -7.32
CA LEU A 5 -1.31 -7.57 -7.09
C LEU A 5 -2.27 -6.85 -8.05
N THR A 6 -3.00 -7.60 -8.87
CA THR A 6 -4.02 -7.07 -9.80
C THR A 6 -5.42 -7.44 -9.33
N ILE A 7 -6.09 -6.52 -8.64
CA ILE A 7 -7.44 -6.72 -8.07
C ILE A 7 -8.57 -6.03 -8.86
N LYS A 8 -8.24 -5.28 -9.92
CA LYS A 8 -9.23 -4.58 -10.74
C LYS A 8 -10.00 -5.56 -11.63
N GLN A 9 -11.03 -6.18 -11.07
CA GLN A 9 -11.92 -7.11 -11.79
C GLN A 9 -13.20 -6.46 -12.31
N THR A 10 -13.44 -5.19 -11.99
CA THR A 10 -14.66 -4.45 -12.35
C THR A 10 -14.89 -4.38 -13.86
N GLN A 11 -13.82 -4.28 -14.67
CA GLN A 11 -13.94 -4.27 -16.14
C GLN A 11 -14.47 -5.62 -16.68
N LYS A 12 -14.03 -6.75 -16.11
CA LYS A 12 -14.45 -8.10 -16.54
C LYS A 12 -15.96 -8.32 -16.37
N TRP A 13 -16.57 -7.68 -15.38
CA TRP A 13 -17.99 -7.84 -15.06
C TRP A 13 -18.86 -6.64 -15.49
N ALA A 14 -18.26 -5.58 -16.05
CA ALA A 14 -18.94 -4.33 -16.37
C ALA A 14 -20.12 -4.53 -17.34
N ASN A 15 -19.90 -5.23 -18.46
CA ASN A 15 -20.96 -5.48 -19.45
C ASN A 15 -22.12 -6.29 -18.87
N LYS A 16 -21.81 -7.34 -18.08
CA LYS A 16 -22.82 -8.17 -17.42
C LYS A 16 -23.61 -7.39 -16.37
N LEU A 17 -22.95 -6.50 -15.65
CA LEU A 17 -23.58 -5.62 -14.67
C LEU A 17 -24.51 -4.62 -15.36
N ALA A 18 -24.05 -3.95 -16.41
CA ALA A 18 -24.82 -2.97 -17.17
C ALA A 18 -26.09 -3.58 -17.79
N THR A 19 -25.99 -4.78 -18.35
CA THR A 19 -27.16 -5.50 -18.88
C THR A 19 -28.16 -5.85 -17.77
N ALA A 20 -27.70 -6.34 -16.62
CA ALA A 20 -28.58 -6.66 -15.49
C ALA A 20 -29.26 -5.40 -14.89
N GLN A 21 -28.55 -4.27 -14.86
CA GLN A 21 -29.09 -2.98 -14.42
C GLN A 21 -30.17 -2.46 -15.38
N ARG A 22 -29.90 -2.47 -16.69
CA ARG A 22 -30.88 -2.07 -17.72
C ARG A 22 -32.15 -2.92 -17.66
N ALA A 23 -32.01 -4.23 -17.43
CA ALA A 23 -33.12 -5.15 -17.24
C ALA A 23 -33.81 -5.04 -15.86
N LYS A 24 -33.40 -4.09 -14.99
CA LYS A 24 -33.88 -3.91 -13.61
C LYS A 24 -33.84 -5.18 -12.75
N ASN A 25 -32.95 -6.13 -13.07
CA ASN A 25 -32.84 -7.41 -12.37
C ASN A 25 -31.98 -7.27 -11.10
N LYS A 26 -32.61 -6.83 -10.00
CA LYS A 26 -31.96 -6.58 -8.71
C LYS A 26 -31.20 -7.80 -8.16
N LYS A 27 -31.76 -9.01 -8.30
CA LYS A 27 -31.12 -10.27 -7.86
C LYS A 27 -29.79 -10.49 -8.60
N ARG A 28 -29.79 -10.33 -9.93
CA ARG A 28 -28.59 -10.51 -10.76
C ARG A 28 -27.53 -9.46 -10.47
N VAL A 29 -27.93 -8.20 -10.27
CA VAL A 29 -27.03 -7.12 -9.86
C VAL A 29 -26.33 -7.46 -8.54
N LYS A 30 -27.08 -7.88 -7.51
CA LYS A 30 -26.52 -8.30 -6.21
C LYS A 30 -25.53 -9.46 -6.36
N ALA A 31 -25.86 -10.48 -7.16
CA ALA A 31 -24.98 -11.62 -7.41
C ALA A 31 -23.66 -11.22 -8.09
N ILE A 32 -23.70 -10.30 -9.04
CA ILE A 32 -22.49 -9.81 -9.73
C ILE A 32 -21.59 -9.03 -8.75
N HIS A 33 -22.17 -8.14 -7.93
CA HIS A 33 -21.41 -7.41 -6.91
C HIS A 33 -20.76 -8.37 -5.89
N ALA A 34 -21.50 -9.37 -5.42
CA ALA A 34 -20.97 -10.39 -4.52
C ALA A 34 -19.79 -11.15 -5.16
N LYS A 35 -19.91 -11.51 -6.44
CA LYS A 35 -18.84 -12.18 -7.17
C LYS A 35 -17.58 -11.31 -7.30
N ILE A 36 -17.73 -10.03 -7.63
CA ILE A 36 -16.60 -9.08 -7.70
C ILE A 36 -15.92 -8.96 -6.33
N LYS A 37 -16.72 -8.80 -5.26
CA LYS A 37 -16.21 -8.71 -3.88
C LYS A 37 -15.42 -9.96 -3.48
N ASN A 38 -16.02 -11.14 -3.65
CA ASN A 38 -15.41 -12.41 -3.24
C ASN A 38 -14.15 -12.71 -4.04
N THR A 39 -14.11 -12.39 -5.33
CA THR A 39 -12.91 -12.61 -6.14
C THR A 39 -11.78 -11.66 -5.75
N ARG A 40 -12.09 -10.39 -5.42
CA ARG A 40 -11.09 -9.46 -4.87
C ARG A 40 -10.53 -9.97 -3.55
N LEU A 41 -11.40 -10.47 -2.67
CA LEU A 41 -11.02 -10.99 -1.37
C LEU A 41 -10.13 -12.23 -1.49
N ASP A 42 -10.47 -13.17 -2.38
CA ASP A 42 -9.66 -14.36 -2.68
C ASP A 42 -8.26 -14.00 -3.17
N LEU A 43 -8.16 -13.03 -4.09
CA LEU A 43 -6.87 -12.53 -4.58
C LEU A 43 -6.02 -11.94 -3.45
N ILE A 44 -6.62 -11.13 -2.57
CA ILE A 44 -5.90 -10.54 -1.43
C ILE A 44 -5.47 -11.65 -0.46
N HIS A 45 -6.31 -12.66 -0.20
CA HIS A 45 -5.92 -13.79 0.64
C HIS A 45 -4.73 -14.55 0.08
N LYS A 46 -4.76 -14.94 -1.19
CA LYS A 46 -3.65 -15.67 -1.82
C LYS A 46 -2.37 -14.86 -1.80
N PHE A 47 -2.46 -13.58 -2.14
CA PHE A 47 -1.31 -12.68 -2.17
C PHE A 47 -0.69 -12.49 -0.79
N THR A 48 -1.49 -12.15 0.22
CA THR A 48 -0.98 -11.93 1.59
C THR A 48 -0.49 -13.22 2.23
N THR A 49 -1.11 -14.37 1.96
CA THR A 49 -0.58 -15.68 2.42
C THR A 49 0.80 -15.96 1.83
N LYS A 50 0.99 -15.69 0.53
CA LYS A 50 2.31 -15.86 -0.10
C LYS A 50 3.35 -14.94 0.55
N LEU A 51 3.04 -13.65 0.71
CA LEU A 51 3.97 -12.70 1.33
C LEU A 51 4.40 -13.12 2.73
N VAL A 52 3.45 -13.52 3.57
CA VAL A 52 3.72 -13.93 4.96
C VAL A 52 4.53 -15.22 5.02
N LYS A 53 4.34 -16.14 4.07
CA LYS A 53 5.09 -17.40 4.01
C LYS A 53 6.55 -17.17 3.60
N ASP A 54 6.76 -16.23 2.68
CA ASP A 54 8.06 -16.05 2.03
C ASP A 54 8.97 -15.02 2.75
N ASN A 55 8.46 -14.32 3.77
CA ASN A 55 9.19 -13.22 4.42
C ASN A 55 9.01 -13.26 5.94
N SER A 56 10.11 -13.01 6.67
CA SER A 56 10.09 -12.88 8.14
C SER A 56 9.73 -11.48 8.62
N LEU A 57 9.85 -10.47 7.75
CA LEU A 57 9.51 -9.07 8.01
C LEU A 57 8.75 -8.50 6.81
N ILE A 58 7.63 -7.84 7.08
CA ILE A 58 6.87 -7.09 6.09
C ILE A 58 6.67 -5.67 6.59
N VAL A 59 7.20 -4.69 5.84
CA VAL A 59 7.04 -3.26 6.11
C VAL A 59 6.12 -2.64 5.08
N VAL A 60 5.10 -1.91 5.54
CA VAL A 60 4.10 -1.27 4.67
C VAL A 60 4.12 0.24 4.89
N GLY A 61 4.13 0.99 3.78
CA GLY A 61 3.95 2.44 3.78
C GLY A 61 2.52 2.85 4.16
N GLU A 62 2.39 3.80 5.06
CA GLU A 62 1.12 4.37 5.46
C GLU A 62 0.64 5.40 4.44
N VAL A 63 -0.11 4.93 3.44
CA VAL A 63 -0.80 5.82 2.51
C VAL A 63 -1.87 6.62 3.28
N LYS A 64 -1.71 7.95 3.37
CA LYS A 64 -2.71 8.88 3.91
C LYS A 64 -3.95 8.92 3.00
N SER A 65 -4.79 7.89 3.10
CA SER A 65 -5.97 7.66 2.25
C SER A 65 -6.93 8.85 2.26
N ARG A 66 -7.06 9.57 3.38
CA ARG A 66 -7.91 10.77 3.53
C ARG A 66 -7.60 11.88 2.50
N SER A 67 -6.34 12.00 2.05
CA SER A 67 -5.96 12.99 1.03
C SER A 67 -6.51 12.66 -0.36
N PHE A 68 -6.74 11.37 -0.64
CA PHE A 68 -7.16 10.85 -1.96
C PHE A 68 -8.60 10.33 -2.00
N THR A 69 -9.28 10.24 -0.85
CA THR A 69 -10.67 9.76 -0.72
C THR A 69 -11.69 10.89 -0.67
N ASN A 70 -11.27 12.16 -0.74
CA ASN A 70 -12.21 13.27 -0.82
C ASN A 70 -13.05 13.11 -2.10
N SER A 71 -14.38 13.06 -1.94
CA SER A 71 -15.36 12.63 -2.95
C SER A 71 -15.34 13.48 -4.24
N MET A 72 -14.73 14.66 -4.17
CA MET A 72 -14.55 15.57 -5.32
C MET A 72 -13.34 15.24 -6.21
N THR A 73 -12.51 14.25 -5.86
CA THR A 73 -11.31 13.91 -6.64
C THR A 73 -11.53 12.68 -7.53
N LYS A 74 -11.03 12.73 -8.78
CA LYS A 74 -11.05 11.59 -9.74
C LYS A 74 -10.27 10.35 -9.24
N LEU A 75 -9.64 10.41 -8.07
CA LEU A 75 -8.75 9.39 -7.52
C LEU A 75 -9.43 8.50 -6.46
N ALA A 76 -10.54 8.94 -5.85
CA ALA A 76 -11.22 8.19 -4.80
C ALA A 76 -11.59 6.76 -5.22
N LYS A 77 -12.12 6.58 -6.43
CA LYS A 77 -12.46 5.26 -6.97
C LYS A 77 -11.25 4.33 -7.09
N SER A 78 -10.12 4.85 -7.58
CA SER A 78 -8.88 4.08 -7.72
C SER A 78 -8.30 3.69 -6.36
N THR A 79 -8.42 4.57 -5.35
CA THR A 79 -7.99 4.29 -3.98
C THR A 79 -8.82 3.18 -3.33
N TYR A 80 -10.15 3.22 -3.49
CA TYR A 80 -11.04 2.15 -3.00
C TYR A 80 -10.81 0.84 -3.76
N ASP A 81 -10.66 0.90 -5.09
CA ASP A 81 -10.38 -0.27 -5.91
C ASP A 81 -9.00 -0.90 -5.63
N ALA A 82 -8.08 -0.16 -5.00
CA ALA A 82 -6.75 -0.66 -4.61
C ALA A 82 -6.77 -1.54 -3.33
N GLY A 83 -7.89 -1.61 -2.60
CA GLY A 83 -8.07 -2.61 -1.54
C GLY A 83 -7.09 -2.50 -0.36
N TRP A 84 -6.44 -1.35 -0.17
CA TRP A 84 -5.35 -1.16 0.80
C TRP A 84 -5.72 -1.52 2.24
N PHE A 85 -6.93 -1.19 2.67
CA PHE A 85 -7.39 -1.51 4.02
C PHE A 85 -7.44 -3.01 4.25
N GLU A 86 -8.05 -3.76 3.32
CA GLU A 86 -8.20 -5.21 3.44
C GLU A 86 -6.84 -5.92 3.34
N LEU A 87 -5.94 -5.44 2.47
CA LEU A 87 -4.58 -5.97 2.38
C LEU A 87 -3.81 -5.79 3.70
N LYS A 88 -3.85 -4.59 4.30
CA LYS A 88 -3.22 -4.33 5.61
C LYS A 88 -3.81 -5.19 6.72
N ARG A 89 -5.14 -5.23 6.81
CA ARG A 89 -5.86 -6.07 7.80
C ARG A 89 -5.43 -7.53 7.69
N GLN A 90 -5.31 -8.06 6.47
CA GLN A 90 -4.90 -9.44 6.26
C GLN A 90 -3.43 -9.72 6.58
N LEU A 91 -2.52 -8.82 6.22
CA LEU A 91 -1.11 -8.94 6.58
C LEU A 91 -0.95 -8.94 8.11
N GLU A 92 -1.58 -7.99 8.79
CA GLU A 92 -1.49 -7.86 10.25
C GLU A 92 -1.86 -9.16 10.99
N TYR A 93 -3.04 -9.73 10.74
CA TYR A 93 -3.44 -10.95 11.46
C TYR A 93 -2.66 -12.19 11.01
N LYS A 94 -2.27 -12.29 9.73
CA LYS A 94 -1.51 -13.45 9.23
C LYS A 94 -0.07 -13.44 9.71
N CYS A 95 0.56 -12.27 9.74
CA CYS A 95 1.89 -12.07 10.30
C CYS A 95 1.92 -12.50 11.77
N LYS A 96 0.96 -12.03 12.57
CA LYS A 96 0.79 -12.44 13.97
C LYS A 96 0.64 -13.95 14.13
N HIS A 97 -0.08 -14.61 13.23
CA HIS A 97 -0.28 -16.06 13.28
C HIS A 97 0.96 -16.86 12.85
N ALA A 98 1.71 -16.37 11.86
CA ALA A 98 2.87 -17.05 11.29
C ALA A 98 4.21 -16.71 11.94
N GLY A 99 4.23 -15.76 12.91
CA GLY A 99 5.47 -15.26 13.51
C GLY A 99 6.28 -14.33 12.61
N CYS A 100 5.66 -13.77 11.56
CA CYS A 100 6.27 -12.72 10.74
C CYS A 100 6.11 -11.36 11.44
N GLN A 101 7.15 -10.53 11.45
CA GLN A 101 7.05 -9.16 11.93
C GLN A 101 6.29 -8.30 10.90
N PHE A 102 5.37 -7.45 11.37
CA PHE A 102 4.58 -6.56 10.51
C PHE A 102 4.69 -5.12 11.01
N GLU A 103 5.18 -4.22 10.16
CA GLU A 103 5.40 -2.82 10.51
C GLU A 103 4.67 -1.89 9.54
N ILE A 104 4.06 -0.82 10.09
CA ILE A 104 3.49 0.27 9.31
C ILE A 104 4.31 1.53 9.56
N VAL A 105 4.85 2.11 8.49
CA VAL A 105 5.74 3.29 8.56
C VAL A 105 5.17 4.45 7.78
N ASN A 106 5.49 5.66 8.22
CA ASN A 106 5.14 6.86 7.46
C ASN A 106 5.88 6.86 6.12
N GLU A 107 5.15 6.83 5.01
CA GLU A 107 5.72 6.77 3.66
C GLU A 107 6.06 8.14 3.06
N SER A 108 5.94 9.22 3.84
CA SER A 108 6.18 10.58 3.36
C SER A 108 7.57 10.68 2.72
N TYR A 109 7.63 11.30 1.54
CA TYR A 109 8.87 11.49 0.75
C TYR A 109 9.57 10.21 0.25
N THR A 110 9.06 9.00 0.51
CA THR A 110 9.69 7.74 0.06
C THR A 110 9.77 7.60 -1.45
N THR A 111 8.83 8.19 -2.19
CA THR A 111 8.82 8.22 -3.67
C THR A 111 9.78 9.25 -4.27
N GLN A 112 10.23 10.21 -3.47
CA GLN A 112 11.08 11.34 -3.88
C GLN A 112 12.55 11.14 -3.51
N THR A 113 12.78 10.52 -2.35
CA THR A 113 14.12 10.28 -1.80
C THR A 113 14.83 9.25 -2.64
N CYS A 114 16.05 9.54 -3.09
CA CYS A 114 16.88 8.57 -3.78
C CYS A 114 17.29 7.46 -2.80
N SER A 115 16.94 6.20 -3.06
CA SER A 115 17.35 5.06 -2.23
C SER A 115 18.86 4.75 -2.30
N CYS A 116 19.60 5.40 -3.19
CA CYS A 116 21.06 5.24 -3.31
C CYS A 116 21.84 6.28 -2.51
N CYS A 117 21.44 7.56 -2.55
CA CYS A 117 22.18 8.66 -1.91
C CYS A 117 21.38 9.42 -0.84
N LEU A 118 20.15 8.98 -0.55
CA LEU A 118 19.25 9.52 0.47
C LEU A 118 18.83 10.99 0.30
N LYS A 119 19.20 11.62 -0.82
CA LYS A 119 18.79 13.00 -1.14
C LYS A 119 17.48 13.03 -1.91
N ILE A 120 16.70 14.08 -1.66
CA ILE A 120 15.63 14.53 -2.56
C ILE A 120 16.27 15.56 -3.49
N SER A 121 16.30 15.27 -4.78
CA SER A 121 16.99 16.11 -5.76
C SER A 121 15.99 16.86 -6.63
N ASP A 122 16.46 17.78 -7.47
CA ASP A 122 15.54 18.56 -8.30
C ASP A 122 14.76 17.74 -9.33
N SER A 123 15.37 16.65 -9.78
CA SER A 123 14.73 15.67 -10.65
C SER A 123 13.67 14.80 -9.96
N SER A 124 13.52 14.88 -8.63
CA SER A 124 12.58 14.04 -7.85
C SER A 124 11.14 14.23 -8.32
N PRO A 125 10.35 13.14 -8.49
CA PRO A 125 8.95 13.24 -8.82
C PRO A 125 8.17 13.97 -7.74
N ARG A 126 7.71 15.20 -8.03
CA ARG A 126 7.04 16.08 -7.06
C ARG A 126 5.63 16.47 -7.50
N GLY A 127 4.77 16.69 -6.52
CA GLY A 127 3.38 17.14 -6.73
C GLY A 127 2.54 16.19 -7.59
N ARG A 128 1.42 16.71 -8.12
CA ARG A 128 0.49 15.90 -8.95
C ARG A 128 1.10 15.46 -10.28
N ALA A 129 1.95 16.30 -10.89
CA ALA A 129 2.64 15.94 -12.14
C ALA A 129 3.56 14.73 -11.94
N GLY A 130 4.25 14.66 -10.80
CA GLY A 130 5.10 13.54 -10.40
C GLY A 130 4.39 12.19 -10.31
N LEU A 131 3.06 12.16 -10.11
CA LEU A 131 2.29 10.91 -10.06
C LEU A 131 2.35 10.11 -11.38
N ARG A 132 2.59 10.78 -12.52
CA ARG A 132 2.72 10.12 -13.83
C ARG A 132 4.14 9.63 -14.12
N ILE A 133 5.14 10.13 -13.40
CA ILE A 133 6.54 9.76 -13.61
C ILE A 133 6.79 8.37 -13.04
N ARG A 134 7.06 7.39 -13.90
CA ARG A 134 7.28 5.99 -13.50
C ARG A 134 8.74 5.65 -13.25
N GLY A 135 9.64 6.36 -13.91
CA GLY A 135 11.06 6.29 -13.62
C GLY A 135 11.74 7.63 -13.80
N TRP A 136 12.88 7.81 -13.14
CA TRP A 136 13.64 9.05 -13.11
C TRP A 136 15.11 8.76 -12.81
N ARG A 137 16.00 9.66 -13.21
CA ARG A 137 17.42 9.59 -12.87
C ARG A 137 17.70 10.63 -11.79
N CYS A 138 18.30 10.22 -10.68
CA CYS A 138 18.66 11.13 -9.59
C CYS A 138 19.73 12.12 -10.08
N ALA A 139 19.49 13.43 -9.88
CA ALA A 139 20.43 14.48 -10.27
C ALA A 139 21.70 14.51 -9.40
N GLU A 140 21.65 13.92 -8.19
CA GLU A 140 22.77 13.93 -7.24
C GLU A 140 23.79 12.83 -7.49
N CYS A 141 23.31 11.61 -7.77
CA CYS A 141 24.17 10.43 -7.90
C CYS A 141 24.05 9.71 -9.26
N GLY A 142 23.20 10.20 -10.17
CA GLY A 142 23.03 9.61 -11.50
C GLY A 142 22.27 8.27 -11.54
N THR A 143 21.87 7.71 -10.39
CA THR A 143 21.14 6.42 -10.35
C THR A 143 19.77 6.53 -11.01
N TRP A 144 19.46 5.58 -11.89
CA TRP A 144 18.12 5.44 -12.46
C TRP A 144 17.22 4.63 -11.51
N HIS A 145 15.98 5.10 -11.32
CA HIS A 145 15.00 4.50 -10.44
C HIS A 145 13.69 4.21 -11.18
N ASP A 146 13.14 3.01 -11.00
CA ASP A 146 11.69 2.84 -11.01
C ASP A 146 11.13 3.40 -9.69
N ARG A 147 10.09 4.24 -9.80
CA ARG A 147 9.57 5.00 -8.66
C ARG A 147 9.02 4.10 -7.55
N ASP A 148 8.30 3.04 -7.91
CA ASP A 148 7.64 2.19 -6.93
C ASP A 148 8.67 1.26 -6.26
N MET A 149 9.67 0.77 -7.01
CA MET A 149 10.80 0.02 -6.45
C MET A 149 11.66 0.89 -5.50
N ASN A 150 11.92 2.14 -5.87
CA ASN A 150 12.64 3.08 -5.02
C ASN A 150 11.88 3.37 -3.72
N ALA A 151 10.57 3.61 -3.82
CA ALA A 151 9.73 3.81 -2.64
C ALA A 151 9.73 2.57 -1.73
N ALA A 152 9.64 1.36 -2.29
CA ALA A 152 9.72 0.12 -1.52
C ALA A 152 11.04 -0.01 -0.75
N LYS A 153 12.18 0.31 -1.37
CA LYS A 153 13.49 0.34 -0.70
C LYS A 153 13.52 1.32 0.47
N ASN A 154 13.03 2.54 0.26
CA ASN A 154 12.99 3.56 1.31
C ASN A 154 12.03 3.19 2.45
N ILE A 155 10.87 2.60 2.15
CA ILE A 155 9.92 2.11 3.16
C ILE A 155 10.58 1.03 4.02
N LEU A 156 11.28 0.08 3.39
CA LEU A 156 12.02 -0.96 4.12
C LEU A 156 13.10 -0.35 5.02
N ALA A 157 13.89 0.61 4.51
CA ALA A 157 14.91 1.29 5.30
C ALA A 157 14.32 1.96 6.56
N VAL A 158 13.24 2.72 6.42
CA VAL A 158 12.54 3.35 7.56
C VAL A 158 12.02 2.30 8.56
N GLY A 159 11.53 1.15 8.07
CA GLY A 159 11.08 0.06 8.93
C GLY A 159 12.23 -0.57 9.72
N LEU A 160 13.37 -0.80 9.08
CA LEU A 160 14.56 -1.35 9.73
C LEU A 160 15.14 -0.38 10.78
N ASP A 161 15.21 0.92 10.47
CA ASP A 161 15.69 1.92 11.41
C ASP A 161 14.83 1.96 12.68
N ARG A 162 13.50 1.88 12.55
CA ARG A 162 12.59 1.81 13.71
C ARG A 162 12.84 0.58 14.59
N LEU A 163 13.10 -0.57 13.98
CA LEU A 163 13.39 -1.80 14.71
C LEU A 163 14.76 -1.72 15.42
N ALA A 164 15.73 -1.01 14.84
CA ALA A 164 17.06 -0.82 15.42
C ALA A 164 17.07 0.10 16.64
N VAL A 165 16.23 1.15 16.66
CA VAL A 165 16.17 2.13 17.77
C VAL A 165 15.49 1.56 19.02
N GLY A 166 14.69 0.48 18.90
CA GLY A 166 13.94 -0.11 20.00
C GLY A 166 12.77 0.75 20.50
N ILE A 167 11.96 0.19 21.41
CA ILE A 167 10.96 0.98 22.16
C ILE A 167 11.70 1.58 23.37
N PRO A 168 11.67 2.90 23.61
CA PRO A 168 12.17 3.46 24.85
C PRO A 168 11.46 2.75 26.01
N SER A 169 12.20 2.09 26.89
CA SER A 169 11.62 1.51 28.10
C SER A 169 10.82 2.59 28.81
N VAL A 170 9.54 2.35 29.09
CA VAL A 170 8.76 3.22 29.96
C VAL A 170 9.50 3.28 31.29
N SER A 171 10.18 4.40 31.57
CA SER A 171 10.69 4.70 32.89
C SER A 171 9.47 4.72 33.80
N ARG A 172 9.36 3.74 34.71
CA ARG A 172 8.42 3.84 35.82
C ARG A 172 8.77 5.15 36.52
N GLY A 173 7.86 6.11 36.46
CA GLY A 173 8.02 7.39 37.11
C GLY A 173 8.43 7.15 38.56
N GLU A 174 9.52 7.75 38.97
CA GLU A 174 9.92 7.79 40.37
C GLU A 174 8.77 8.45 41.15
N GLU A 175 8.28 7.74 42.17
CA GLU A 175 7.40 8.34 43.18
C GLU A 175 8.16 9.52 43.79
N VAL A 176 7.71 10.73 43.48
CA VAL A 176 8.12 11.93 44.21
C VAL A 176 7.53 11.79 45.60
N LYS A 177 8.36 11.37 46.55
CA LYS A 177 8.13 11.65 47.98
C LYS A 177 8.70 13.02 48.25
N ASP A 178 7.82 13.96 48.54
CA ASP A 178 7.98 15.02 49.54
C ASP A 178 6.58 15.49 49.99
#